data_AF-A0A953N6D7-F1
#
_entry.id   AF-A0A953N6D7-F1
#
_cell.length_a   1.000
_cell.length_b   1.000
_cell.length_c   1.000
_cell.angle_alpha   90.00
_cell.angle_beta   90.00
_cell.angle_gamma   90.00
#
_symmetry.space_group_name_H-M   'P 1'
#
loop_
_entity.id
_entity.type
_entity.pdbx_description
1 polymer ?
#
loop_
_entity_poly.entity_id
_entity_poly.type
_entity_poly.pdbx_seq_one_letter_code
_entity_poly.pdbx_strand_id
1 'polypeptide(L)'
;MKIIIAVLIFVLSAVPVFQQSEILAARKIDINTASYEELQEIIWVGPAIARRIRESRPFYSLDDIIKVRGIGKKRLEDIKKQGLAWVNPETKPSPELERKIQPEQEQKPVPEQELQPSPEPQAIVYPSNVLINEILPSPEGPDAEEEWIEIFNQNNFEVNLFGWQITDTIGRTKIYVFPTKTLIEPKRFLVLSRPISKITLNNDQDALKLLRPDGKIADSVKYEKAPRGKSYNRPLLDNDNLTDANSPEWFWSSVLTPGMANISPVVFSAEEAVKQTEEQKAKFTEEPLKREPALKYGLGAIKEQVHFPEQRNKVSKSEWIWKTKVSKFFGFWNALERKNMPVFVIALVVALFSGTIILILKRKIKTS
;
A
#
# COMPACT_ATOMS: atom_id res chain seq x y z
N MET A 1 22.32 -73.33 40.55
CA MET A 1 23.23 -72.47 39.75
C MET A 1 22.55 -71.12 39.60
N LYS A 2 23.08 -70.08 40.26
CA LYS A 2 22.79 -68.63 40.12
C LYS A 2 21.33 -68.24 40.45
N ILE A 3 20.95 -67.83 41.67
CA ILE A 3 21.36 -66.63 42.45
C ILE A 3 21.19 -65.33 41.64
N ILE A 4 20.46 -64.37 42.25
CA ILE A 4 20.34 -62.91 41.96
C ILE A 4 19.60 -62.62 40.64
N ILE A 5 18.39 -62.02 40.60
CA ILE A 5 17.95 -60.78 41.25
C ILE A 5 16.47 -60.92 41.61
N ALA A 6 16.22 -61.07 42.91
CA ALA A 6 14.97 -60.69 43.53
C ALA A 6 15.02 -59.18 43.86
N VAL A 7 13.83 -58.60 44.02
CA VAL A 7 13.54 -57.28 44.62
C VAL A 7 13.61 -56.09 43.64
N LEU A 8 12.53 -55.29 43.65
CA LEU A 8 12.17 -54.15 42.78
C LEU A 8 11.67 -54.58 41.39
N ILE A 9 10.37 -54.65 41.08
CA ILE A 9 9.32 -53.65 41.31
C ILE A 9 7.98 -54.40 41.37
N PHE A 10 7.49 -54.62 42.60
CA PHE A 10 6.10 -54.93 42.89
C PHE A 10 5.41 -53.58 43.09
N VAL A 11 4.37 -53.32 42.30
CA VAL A 11 3.28 -52.35 42.60
C VAL A 11 3.72 -50.91 42.89
N LEU A 12 3.72 -50.09 41.83
CA LEU A 12 3.26 -48.70 41.93
C LEU A 12 2.13 -48.54 40.89
N SER A 13 0.94 -49.09 41.16
CA SER A 13 -0.24 -48.28 41.48
C SER A 13 -0.18 -46.86 40.93
N ALA A 14 -0.99 -46.63 39.88
CA ALA A 14 -1.45 -45.33 39.42
C ALA A 14 -0.35 -44.28 39.21
N VAL A 15 0.28 -44.30 38.04
CA VAL A 15 0.70 -43.02 37.46
C VAL A 15 -0.59 -42.22 37.27
N PRO A 16 -0.78 -41.10 37.98
CA PRO A 16 -1.96 -40.30 37.76
C PRO A 16 -1.89 -39.85 36.30
N VAL A 17 -2.89 -40.20 35.50
CA VAL A 17 -3.24 -39.48 34.27
C VAL A 17 -3.80 -38.10 34.69
N PHE A 18 -3.01 -37.37 35.47
CA PHE A 18 -3.32 -36.13 36.14
C PHE A 18 -2.01 -35.34 36.31
N GLN A 19 -1.27 -35.17 35.22
CA GLN A 19 -0.29 -34.08 35.10
C GLN A 19 -0.27 -33.51 33.68
N GLN A 20 -1.46 -33.29 33.10
CA GLN A 20 -1.64 -32.39 31.96
C GLN A 20 -2.50 -31.17 32.32
N SER A 21 -2.57 -30.82 33.61
CA SER A 21 -3.30 -29.65 34.10
C SER A 21 -2.42 -28.53 34.70
N GLU A 22 -1.09 -28.66 34.67
CA GLU A 22 -0.18 -27.68 35.30
C GLU A 22 0.84 -27.04 34.34
N ILE A 23 0.45 -26.83 33.07
CA ILE A 23 1.10 -25.86 32.16
C ILE A 23 0.07 -24.83 31.66
N LEU A 24 -0.91 -24.48 32.50
CA LEU A 24 -1.81 -23.34 32.27
C LEU A 24 -1.28 -22.13 33.05
N ALA A 25 -0.08 -21.68 32.68
CA ALA A 25 0.27 -20.29 32.92
C ALA A 25 -0.76 -19.45 32.14
N ALA A 26 -1.65 -18.78 32.87
CA ALA A 26 -2.83 -18.09 32.36
C ALA A 26 -2.45 -17.05 31.29
N ARG A 27 -2.57 -17.42 30.01
CA ARG A 27 -2.51 -16.47 28.89
C ARG A 27 -3.76 -15.60 28.98
N LYS A 28 -3.62 -14.44 29.63
CA LYS A 28 -4.68 -13.43 29.68
C LYS A 28 -4.65 -12.56 28.43
N ILE A 29 -5.81 -12.39 27.81
CA ILE A 29 -6.03 -11.62 26.59
C ILE A 29 -6.60 -10.26 27.00
N ASP A 30 -5.79 -9.22 26.85
CA ASP A 30 -6.25 -7.86 27.12
C ASP A 30 -7.20 -7.40 26.02
N ILE A 31 -8.47 -7.22 26.35
CA ILE A 31 -9.51 -6.93 25.37
C ILE A 31 -9.31 -5.59 24.64
N ASN A 32 -8.50 -4.69 25.19
CA ASN A 32 -8.15 -3.40 24.57
C ASN A 32 -6.99 -3.49 23.59
N THR A 33 -6.07 -4.43 23.77
CA THR A 33 -4.83 -4.50 22.97
C THR A 33 -4.74 -5.75 22.10
N ALA A 34 -5.48 -6.81 22.45
CA ALA A 34 -5.50 -8.09 21.74
C ALA A 34 -5.74 -7.95 20.24
N SER A 35 -5.08 -8.80 19.47
CA SER A 35 -5.30 -8.93 18.03
C SER A 35 -6.69 -9.51 17.72
N TYR A 36 -7.07 -9.49 16.44
CA TYR A 36 -8.36 -10.01 16.00
C TYR A 36 -8.48 -11.52 16.21
N GLU A 37 -7.37 -12.23 16.03
CA GLU A 37 -7.22 -13.67 16.20
C GLU A 37 -7.28 -14.03 17.68
N GLU A 38 -6.57 -13.30 18.54
CA GLU A 38 -6.58 -13.54 19.99
C GLU A 38 -7.96 -13.30 20.60
N LEU A 39 -8.68 -12.26 20.18
CA LEU A 39 -10.05 -12.06 20.64
C LEU A 39 -10.96 -13.26 20.34
N GLN A 40 -10.70 -14.02 19.27
CA GLN A 40 -11.52 -15.17 18.90
C GLN A 40 -11.31 -16.40 19.78
N GLU A 41 -10.29 -16.39 20.64
CA GLU A 41 -10.08 -17.43 21.65
C GLU A 41 -11.01 -17.27 22.87
N ILE A 42 -11.63 -16.10 23.03
CA ILE A 42 -12.60 -15.82 24.09
C ILE A 42 -13.93 -16.49 23.72
N ILE A 43 -14.53 -17.21 24.68
CA ILE A 43 -15.82 -17.86 24.50
C ILE A 43 -16.88 -16.85 24.02
N TRP A 44 -17.71 -17.29 23.07
CA TRP A 44 -18.74 -16.47 22.41
C TRP A 44 -18.21 -15.35 21.51
N VAL A 45 -16.90 -15.12 21.45
CA VAL A 45 -16.31 -14.10 20.59
C VAL A 45 -15.90 -14.73 19.25
N GLY A 46 -16.86 -14.82 18.33
CA GLY A 46 -16.56 -15.18 16.94
C GLY A 46 -16.07 -13.98 16.11
N PRO A 47 -15.74 -14.18 14.81
CA PRO A 47 -15.30 -13.13 13.88
C PRO A 47 -16.08 -11.80 13.96
N ALA A 48 -17.42 -11.89 14.01
CA ALA A 48 -18.29 -10.71 14.06
C ALA A 48 -18.22 -9.96 15.39
N ILE A 49 -18.06 -10.67 16.51
CA ILE A 49 -18.01 -10.07 17.84
C ILE A 49 -16.60 -9.53 18.10
N ALA A 50 -15.55 -10.23 17.68
CA ALA A 50 -14.16 -9.76 17.76
C ALA A 50 -13.99 -8.40 17.07
N ARG A 51 -14.60 -8.22 15.89
CA ARG A 51 -14.62 -6.94 15.19
C ARG A 51 -15.27 -5.83 16.03
N ARG A 52 -16.47 -6.09 16.57
CA ARG A 52 -17.20 -5.10 17.38
C ARG A 52 -16.47 -4.76 18.69
N ILE A 53 -15.81 -5.74 19.31
CA ILE A 53 -14.95 -5.50 20.47
C ILE A 53 -13.85 -4.52 20.08
N ARG A 54 -13.13 -4.74 18.96
CA ARG A 54 -12.10 -3.80 18.48
C ARG A 54 -12.64 -2.40 18.19
N GLU A 55 -13.81 -2.32 17.58
CA GLU A 55 -14.49 -1.05 17.25
C GLU A 55 -14.98 -0.30 18.50
N SER A 56 -15.28 -1.00 19.59
CA SER A 56 -15.83 -0.42 20.83
C SER A 56 -14.78 -0.13 21.89
N ARG A 57 -13.48 -0.28 21.57
CA ARG A 57 -12.39 0.08 22.47
C ARG A 57 -12.34 1.59 22.71
N PRO A 58 -11.93 2.07 23.90
CA PRO A 58 -11.44 1.29 25.04
C PRO A 58 -12.55 0.83 26.00
N PHE A 59 -12.29 -0.27 26.70
CA PHE A 59 -13.07 -0.77 27.84
C PHE A 59 -12.29 -0.53 29.13
N TYR A 60 -12.96 -0.10 30.20
CA TYR A 60 -12.30 0.21 31.48
C TYR A 60 -12.47 -0.90 32.53
N SER A 61 -13.39 -1.82 32.25
CA SER A 61 -13.65 -3.02 33.03
C SER A 61 -14.04 -4.16 32.10
N LEU A 62 -13.86 -5.39 32.55
CA LEU A 62 -14.34 -6.56 31.79
C LEU A 62 -15.86 -6.54 31.61
N ASP A 63 -16.59 -5.91 32.55
CA ASP A 63 -18.03 -5.70 32.48
C ASP A 63 -18.48 -4.81 31.31
N ASP A 64 -17.63 -3.88 30.85
CA ASP A 64 -17.97 -2.97 29.75
C ASP A 64 -18.19 -3.69 28.42
N ILE A 65 -17.71 -4.93 28.28
CA ILE A 65 -17.96 -5.76 27.09
C ILE A 65 -19.46 -5.96 26.85
N ILE A 66 -20.33 -5.85 27.86
CA ILE A 66 -21.78 -5.94 27.67
C ILE A 66 -22.33 -4.88 26.70
N LYS A 67 -21.61 -3.77 26.50
CA LYS A 67 -21.95 -2.72 25.53
C LYS A 67 -21.78 -3.19 24.08
N VAL A 68 -20.99 -4.25 23.86
CA VAL A 68 -20.78 -4.83 22.55
C VAL A 68 -22.02 -5.61 22.12
N ARG A 69 -22.65 -5.13 21.03
CA ARG A 69 -23.83 -5.78 20.46
C ARG A 69 -23.57 -7.27 20.19
N GLY A 70 -24.35 -8.12 20.87
CA GLY A 70 -24.22 -9.58 20.80
C GLY A 70 -23.61 -10.22 22.05
N ILE A 71 -23.16 -9.44 23.04
CA ILE A 71 -22.73 -9.93 24.35
C ILE A 71 -23.74 -9.48 25.41
N GLY A 72 -24.60 -10.40 25.84
CA GLY A 72 -25.54 -10.18 26.95
C GLY A 72 -24.98 -10.69 28.29
N LYS A 73 -25.69 -10.43 29.39
CA LYS A 73 -25.29 -10.79 30.77
C LYS A 73 -24.78 -12.23 30.90
N LYS A 74 -25.52 -13.21 30.37
CA LYS A 74 -25.13 -14.63 30.40
C LYS A 74 -23.79 -14.90 29.69
N ARG A 75 -23.59 -14.31 28.51
CA ARG A 75 -22.32 -14.46 27.76
C ARG A 75 -21.17 -13.79 28.48
N LEU A 76 -21.40 -12.63 29.08
CA LEU A 76 -20.40 -11.94 29.89
C LEU A 76 -19.99 -12.78 31.12
N GLU A 77 -20.94 -13.40 31.81
CA GLU A 77 -20.64 -14.31 32.93
C GLU A 77 -19.79 -15.50 32.47
N ASP A 78 -20.11 -16.11 31.32
CA ASP A 78 -19.32 -17.20 30.77
C ASP A 78 -17.89 -16.75 30.38
N ILE A 79 -17.76 -15.55 29.81
CA ILE A 79 -16.45 -14.93 29.49
C ILE A 79 -15.63 -14.72 30.78
N LYS A 80 -16.26 -14.21 31.85
CA LYS A 80 -15.62 -14.05 33.16
C LYS A 80 -15.18 -15.39 33.74
N LYS A 81 -16.04 -16.41 33.66
CA LYS A 81 -15.74 -17.78 34.14
C LYS A 81 -14.60 -18.43 33.37
N GLN A 82 -14.44 -18.11 32.08
CA GLN A 82 -13.32 -18.59 31.27
C GLN A 82 -11.96 -18.09 31.80
N GLY A 83 -11.93 -16.91 32.44
CA GLY A 83 -10.71 -16.34 33.03
C GLY A 83 -9.65 -15.89 32.02
N LEU A 84 -9.96 -15.93 30.72
CA LEU A 84 -9.03 -15.63 29.63
C LEU A 84 -9.01 -14.12 29.31
N ALA A 85 -10.16 -13.45 29.39
CA ALA A 85 -10.27 -12.02 29.09
C ALA A 85 -9.92 -11.16 30.31
N TRP A 86 -9.20 -10.05 30.10
CA TRP A 86 -8.97 -9.05 31.14
C TRP A 86 -8.84 -7.64 30.53
N VAL A 87 -8.80 -6.62 31.40
CA VAL A 87 -8.57 -5.21 31.04
C VAL A 87 -7.40 -4.70 31.87
N ASN A 88 -6.41 -4.07 31.23
CA ASN A 88 -5.31 -3.42 31.94
C ASN A 88 -5.85 -2.25 32.80
N PRO A 89 -5.66 -2.24 34.14
CA PRO A 89 -6.12 -1.16 35.02
C PRO A 89 -5.52 0.22 34.71
N GLU A 90 -4.39 0.29 34.00
CA GLU A 90 -3.82 1.54 33.50
C GLU A 90 -4.65 2.19 32.38
N THR A 91 -5.64 1.46 31.82
CA THR A 91 -6.57 2.03 30.84
C THR A 91 -7.62 2.94 31.46
N LYS A 92 -7.72 3.06 32.80
CA LYS A 92 -8.69 3.95 33.45
C LYS A 92 -8.55 5.40 32.95
N PRO A 93 -9.68 6.12 32.72
CA PRO A 93 -9.62 7.53 32.38
C PRO A 93 -8.99 8.30 33.54
N SER A 94 -8.29 9.40 33.27
CA SER A 94 -7.73 10.24 34.33
C SER A 94 -8.86 10.70 35.28
N PRO A 95 -8.58 10.97 36.57
CA PRO A 95 -9.58 11.36 37.58
C PRO A 95 -10.44 12.58 37.19
N GLU A 96 -10.02 13.34 36.17
CA GLU A 96 -10.72 14.48 35.62
C GLU A 96 -11.97 14.10 34.80
N LEU A 97 -11.99 12.92 34.17
CA LEU A 97 -13.15 12.41 33.43
C LEU A 97 -14.18 11.73 34.35
N GLU A 98 -13.75 11.10 35.44
CA GLU A 98 -14.66 10.45 36.40
C GLU A 98 -15.49 11.46 37.21
N ARG A 99 -14.97 12.67 37.47
CA ARG A 99 -15.70 13.74 38.16
C ARG A 99 -16.91 14.27 37.37
N LYS A 100 -16.92 14.13 36.04
CA LYS A 100 -18.03 14.63 35.19
C LYS A 100 -19.26 13.72 35.14
N ILE A 101 -19.20 12.52 35.73
CA ILE A 101 -20.21 11.46 35.52
C ILE A 101 -21.02 11.12 36.79
N GLN A 102 -20.72 11.70 37.96
CA GLN A 102 -21.51 11.47 39.18
C GLN A 102 -22.62 12.52 39.37
N PRO A 103 -23.82 12.15 39.87
CA PRO A 103 -24.89 13.08 40.17
C PRO A 103 -24.50 13.93 41.39
N GLU A 104 -24.65 15.24 41.23
CA GLU A 104 -24.38 16.28 42.21
C GLU A 104 -25.16 16.03 43.51
N GLN A 105 -24.47 15.63 44.59
CA GLN A 105 -24.97 15.75 45.95
C GLN A 105 -24.35 16.98 46.61
N GLU A 106 -25.23 17.85 47.09
CA GLU A 106 -24.98 19.13 47.73
C GLU A 106 -23.81 19.11 48.72
N GLN A 107 -22.78 19.91 48.45
CA GLN A 107 -21.90 20.44 49.47
C GLN A 107 -21.81 21.97 49.38
N LYS A 108 -21.95 22.57 50.57
CA LYS A 108 -21.92 24.00 50.94
C LYS A 108 -20.76 24.80 50.30
N PRO A 109 -20.91 26.15 50.21
CA PRO A 109 -20.18 26.95 49.23
C PRO A 109 -18.67 26.93 49.50
N VAL A 110 -17.93 26.47 48.49
CA VAL A 110 -16.49 26.70 48.36
C VAL A 110 -16.29 28.19 48.08
N PRO A 111 -15.28 28.86 48.68
CA PRO A 111 -15.01 30.27 48.44
C PRO A 111 -14.85 30.53 46.94
N GLU A 112 -15.47 31.61 46.48
CA GLU A 112 -15.48 32.07 45.09
C GLU A 112 -14.05 32.30 44.58
N GLN A 113 -13.41 31.22 44.13
CA GLN A 113 -12.31 31.31 43.19
C GLN A 113 -12.93 31.78 41.89
N GLU A 114 -12.45 32.92 41.40
CA GLU A 114 -12.78 33.46 40.08
C GLU A 114 -12.80 32.31 39.07
N LEU A 115 -14.00 31.94 38.64
CA LEU A 115 -14.24 30.88 37.68
C LEU A 115 -13.49 31.26 36.40
N GLN A 116 -12.33 30.65 36.19
CA GLN A 116 -11.74 30.62 34.86
C GLN A 116 -12.79 30.01 33.93
N PRO A 117 -13.09 30.62 32.77
CA PRO A 117 -14.09 30.09 31.86
C PRO A 117 -13.73 28.65 31.53
N SER A 118 -14.69 27.74 31.78
CA SER A 118 -14.58 26.34 31.39
C SER A 118 -14.17 26.29 29.91
N PRO A 119 -13.15 25.52 29.52
CA PRO A 119 -12.77 25.46 28.12
C PRO A 119 -13.98 24.94 27.34
N GLU A 120 -14.52 25.79 26.46
CA GLU A 120 -15.54 25.38 25.49
C GLU A 120 -15.07 24.10 24.79
N PRO A 121 -15.98 23.16 24.43
CA PRO A 121 -15.61 21.96 23.69
C PRO A 121 -14.76 22.34 22.49
N GLN A 122 -13.45 22.05 22.55
CA GLN A 122 -12.53 22.43 21.49
C GLN A 122 -13.00 21.74 20.21
N ALA A 123 -13.33 22.53 19.19
CA ALA A 123 -13.73 22.00 17.90
C ALA A 123 -12.62 21.08 17.38
N ILE A 124 -12.97 19.83 17.05
CA ILE A 124 -12.01 18.89 16.47
C ILE A 124 -11.56 19.46 15.12
N VAL A 125 -10.28 19.84 15.02
CA VAL A 125 -9.68 20.33 13.78
C VAL A 125 -9.12 19.14 13.01
N TYR A 126 -9.65 18.92 11.81
CA TYR A 126 -9.12 17.93 10.89
C TYR A 126 -8.07 18.56 9.98
N PRO A 127 -6.94 17.87 9.70
CA PRO A 127 -5.89 18.40 8.85
C PRO A 127 -6.40 18.67 7.43
N SER A 128 -6.02 19.80 6.86
CA SER A 128 -6.15 20.09 5.43
C SER A 128 -5.01 19.42 4.65
N ASN A 129 -5.01 19.57 3.32
CA ASN A 129 -3.91 19.14 2.44
C ASN A 129 -3.65 17.61 2.47
N VAL A 130 -4.73 16.85 2.65
CA VAL A 130 -4.79 15.41 2.39
C VAL A 130 -5.54 15.22 1.09
N LEU A 131 -4.86 14.67 0.08
CA LEU A 131 -5.33 14.70 -1.30
C LEU A 131 -5.43 13.31 -1.89
N ILE A 132 -6.42 13.07 -2.75
CA ILE A 132 -6.37 11.98 -3.72
C ILE A 132 -5.29 12.37 -4.75
N ASN A 133 -4.27 11.52 -4.94
CA ASN A 133 -3.08 11.85 -5.72
C ASN A 133 -3.03 11.14 -7.08
N GLU A 134 -3.32 9.85 -7.10
CA GLU A 134 -3.25 9.03 -8.30
C GLU A 134 -4.27 7.89 -8.19
N ILE A 135 -4.92 7.54 -9.29
CA ILE A 135 -5.84 6.39 -9.37
C ILE A 135 -5.54 5.55 -10.61
N LEU A 136 -5.69 4.24 -10.52
CA LEU A 136 -5.61 3.33 -11.66
C LEU A 136 -6.94 2.59 -11.84
N PRO A 137 -7.88 3.12 -12.65
CA PRO A 137 -9.19 2.51 -12.87
C PRO A 137 -9.12 1.25 -13.75
N SER A 138 -8.35 1.30 -14.84
CA SER A 138 -8.27 0.21 -15.82
C SER A 138 -6.84 -0.33 -15.89
N PRO A 139 -6.43 -1.23 -14.98
CA PRO A 139 -5.09 -1.82 -15.01
C PRO A 139 -4.86 -2.71 -16.25
N GLU A 140 -3.60 -3.11 -16.47
CA GLU A 140 -3.28 -4.10 -17.51
C GLU A 140 -3.78 -5.50 -17.14
N GLY A 141 -3.64 -5.89 -15.87
CA GLY A 141 -4.18 -7.14 -15.34
C GLY A 141 -5.62 -7.01 -14.85
N PRO A 142 -6.07 -7.91 -13.97
CA PRO A 142 -7.45 -7.94 -13.53
C PRO A 142 -7.80 -6.72 -12.67
N ASP A 143 -8.80 -5.94 -13.11
CA ASP A 143 -9.40 -4.82 -12.37
C ASP A 143 -9.68 -5.20 -10.91
N ALA A 144 -10.11 -6.46 -10.69
CA ALA A 144 -10.50 -6.93 -9.38
C ALA A 144 -9.38 -6.92 -8.32
N GLU A 145 -8.13 -6.93 -8.76
CA GLU A 145 -6.92 -7.10 -7.95
C GLU A 145 -5.95 -5.93 -8.11
N GLU A 146 -5.92 -5.30 -9.29
CA GLU A 146 -4.91 -4.32 -9.68
C GLU A 146 -5.42 -2.87 -9.76
N GLU A 147 -6.71 -2.61 -9.56
CA GLU A 147 -7.20 -1.25 -9.30
C GLU A 147 -6.65 -0.72 -7.99
N TRP A 148 -6.32 0.57 -7.96
CA TRP A 148 -5.89 1.22 -6.72
C TRP A 148 -6.17 2.73 -6.71
N ILE A 149 -6.20 3.26 -5.50
CA ILE A 149 -6.39 4.67 -5.18
C ILE A 149 -5.24 5.08 -4.27
N GLU A 150 -4.61 6.21 -4.54
CA GLU A 150 -3.55 6.75 -3.71
C GLU A 150 -3.94 8.07 -3.04
N ILE A 151 -3.60 8.17 -1.76
CA ILE A 151 -3.76 9.37 -0.96
C ILE A 151 -2.38 9.94 -0.64
N PHE A 152 -2.22 11.25 -0.78
CA PHE A 152 -1.01 11.98 -0.45
C PHE A 152 -1.23 12.89 0.75
N ASN A 153 -0.32 12.80 1.72
CA ASN A 153 -0.21 13.80 2.78
C ASN A 153 0.75 14.90 2.36
N GLN A 154 0.22 16.04 1.91
CA GLN A 154 1.04 17.18 1.50
C GLN A 154 1.57 17.97 2.71
N ASN A 155 1.14 17.68 3.93
CA ASN A 155 1.62 18.37 5.12
C ASN A 155 3.09 18.05 5.42
N ASN A 156 3.70 18.88 6.27
CA ASN A 156 5.01 18.64 6.88
C ASN A 156 4.93 17.91 8.24
N PHE A 157 3.75 17.42 8.60
CA PHE A 157 3.48 16.62 9.80
C PHE A 157 2.70 15.35 9.45
N GLU A 158 2.79 14.33 10.31
CA GLU A 158 2.07 13.07 10.14
C GLU A 158 0.55 13.27 10.28
N VAL A 159 -0.22 12.66 9.39
CA VAL A 159 -1.69 12.72 9.41
C VAL A 159 -2.28 11.36 9.76
N ASN A 160 -3.17 11.35 10.76
CA ASN A 160 -4.02 10.20 11.07
C ASN A 160 -5.36 10.31 10.32
N LEU A 161 -5.63 9.33 9.46
CA LEU A 161 -6.86 9.25 8.67
C LEU A 161 -7.98 8.46 9.35
N PHE A 162 -7.85 8.06 10.61
CA PHE A 162 -8.91 7.33 11.30
C PHE A 162 -10.29 8.01 11.15
N GLY A 163 -11.27 7.26 10.65
CA GLY A 163 -12.64 7.73 10.45
C GLY A 163 -12.87 8.60 9.21
N TRP A 164 -11.81 8.97 8.47
CA TRP A 164 -11.97 9.54 7.14
C TRP A 164 -12.60 8.49 6.21
N GLN A 165 -13.14 8.94 5.07
CA GLN A 165 -13.82 8.05 4.14
C GLN A 165 -13.46 8.35 2.70
N ILE A 166 -13.38 7.32 1.86
CA ILE A 166 -13.42 7.47 0.41
C ILE A 166 -14.76 6.93 -0.05
N THR A 167 -15.51 7.74 -0.80
CA THR A 167 -16.76 7.32 -1.43
C THR A 167 -16.64 7.41 -2.93
N ASP A 168 -17.02 6.33 -3.60
CA ASP A 168 -17.46 6.35 -4.99
C ASP A 168 -18.80 7.11 -5.06
N THR A 169 -18.99 7.89 -6.11
CA THR A 169 -20.15 8.76 -6.31
C THR A 169 -20.94 8.49 -7.59
N ILE A 170 -20.49 7.57 -8.46
CA ILE A 170 -21.21 7.25 -9.71
C ILE A 170 -21.60 5.76 -9.72
N GLY A 171 -22.90 5.49 -9.85
CA GLY A 171 -23.42 4.13 -9.91
C GLY A 171 -23.58 3.49 -8.53
N ARG A 172 -22.99 2.29 -8.33
CA ARG A 172 -23.12 1.53 -7.07
C ARG A 172 -22.11 2.03 -6.05
N THR A 173 -22.47 3.12 -5.37
CA THR A 173 -21.63 3.79 -4.37
C THR A 173 -21.18 2.84 -3.27
N LYS A 174 -19.87 2.74 -3.07
CA LYS A 174 -19.24 2.10 -1.91
C LYS A 174 -18.46 3.12 -1.10
N ILE A 175 -18.43 2.89 0.20
CA ILE A 175 -17.72 3.71 1.16
C ILE A 175 -16.63 2.85 1.78
N TYR A 176 -15.39 3.34 1.70
CA TYR A 176 -14.28 2.84 2.49
C TYR A 176 -14.07 3.78 3.67
N VAL A 177 -14.03 3.24 4.89
CA VAL A 177 -13.72 3.98 6.11
C VAL A 177 -12.31 3.60 6.55
N PHE A 178 -11.45 4.59 6.73
CA PHE A 178 -10.08 4.37 7.18
C PHE A 178 -10.07 3.82 8.62
N PRO A 179 -9.39 2.67 8.86
CA PRO A 179 -9.35 2.04 10.17
C PRO A 179 -8.52 2.85 11.17
N THR A 180 -8.53 2.44 12.43
CA THR A 180 -7.62 3.00 13.44
C THR A 180 -6.17 2.78 13.03
N LYS A 181 -5.30 3.76 13.34
CA LYS A 181 -3.86 3.74 13.02
C LYS A 181 -3.49 3.85 11.53
N THR A 182 -4.36 4.39 10.68
CA THR A 182 -3.92 4.82 9.34
C THR A 182 -3.15 6.13 9.45
N LEU A 183 -1.83 6.02 9.58
CA LEU A 183 -0.92 7.16 9.65
C LEU A 183 -0.23 7.33 8.29
N ILE A 184 -0.16 8.57 7.81
CA ILE A 184 0.64 8.94 6.65
C ILE A 184 1.67 9.96 7.10
N GLU A 185 2.95 9.58 7.03
CA GLU A 185 4.08 10.47 7.33
C GLU A 185 4.07 11.75 6.46
N PRO A 186 4.79 12.80 6.87
CA PRO A 186 4.95 14.01 6.08
C PRO A 186 5.41 13.72 4.65
N LYS A 187 4.75 14.32 3.66
CA LYS A 187 5.09 14.17 2.23
C LYS A 187 5.12 12.71 1.75
N ARG A 188 4.37 11.81 2.41
CA ARG A 188 4.24 10.40 2.01
C ARG A 188 2.86 10.08 1.42
N PHE A 189 2.80 8.91 0.81
CA PHE A 189 1.66 8.38 0.07
C PHE A 189 1.12 7.13 0.74
N LEU A 190 -0.18 6.88 0.58
CA LEU A 190 -0.86 5.67 0.99
C LEU A 190 -1.59 5.09 -0.23
N VAL A 191 -1.18 3.91 -0.65
CA VAL A 191 -1.81 3.17 -1.77
C VAL A 191 -2.84 2.19 -1.21
N LEU A 192 -4.08 2.32 -1.68
CA LEU A 192 -5.20 1.45 -1.35
C LEU A 192 -5.60 0.64 -2.59
N SER A 193 -5.26 -0.64 -2.60
CA SER A 193 -5.73 -1.55 -3.64
C SER A 193 -7.21 -1.88 -3.47
N ARG A 194 -7.87 -2.25 -4.57
CA ARG A 194 -9.27 -2.68 -4.56
C ARG A 194 -9.56 -3.84 -3.60
N PRO A 195 -8.71 -4.86 -3.45
CA PRO A 195 -8.92 -5.89 -2.42
C PRO A 195 -8.98 -5.33 -0.98
N ILE A 196 -8.34 -4.20 -0.70
CA ILE A 196 -8.37 -3.54 0.61
C ILE A 196 -9.57 -2.62 0.72
N SER A 197 -9.71 -1.66 -0.21
CA SER A 197 -10.75 -0.62 -0.15
C SER A 197 -12.14 -1.16 -0.47
N LYS A 198 -12.21 -2.22 -1.29
CA LYS A 198 -13.42 -2.77 -1.93
C LYS A 198 -14.16 -1.79 -2.85
N ILE A 199 -13.65 -0.57 -3.03
CA ILE A 199 -14.14 0.40 -4.00
C ILE A 199 -13.81 -0.12 -5.40
N THR A 200 -14.74 0.02 -6.33
CA THR A 200 -14.55 -0.34 -7.74
C THR A 200 -14.52 0.95 -8.53
N LEU A 201 -13.51 1.09 -9.38
CA LEU A 201 -13.34 2.26 -10.24
C LEU A 201 -13.94 1.95 -11.61
N ASN A 202 -14.97 2.69 -12.01
CA ASN A 202 -15.65 2.44 -13.28
C ASN A 202 -14.81 2.92 -14.47
N ASN A 203 -14.49 2.01 -15.39
CA ASN A 203 -13.64 2.29 -16.57
C ASN A 203 -14.19 3.32 -17.56
N ASP A 204 -15.50 3.61 -17.58
CA ASP A 204 -16.12 4.55 -18.53
C ASP A 204 -16.23 5.99 -18.00
N GLN A 205 -16.64 6.15 -16.75
CA GLN A 205 -16.64 7.43 -16.02
C GLN A 205 -16.83 7.13 -14.54
N ASP A 206 -16.16 7.90 -13.68
CA ASP A 206 -16.35 7.79 -12.24
C ASP A 206 -15.95 9.06 -11.51
N ALA A 207 -16.31 9.13 -10.23
CA ALA A 207 -15.81 10.15 -9.33
C ALA A 207 -15.69 9.64 -7.89
N LEU A 208 -14.59 10.03 -7.24
CA LEU A 208 -14.33 9.77 -5.84
C LEU A 208 -14.39 11.06 -5.03
N LYS A 209 -14.84 10.94 -3.78
CA LYS A 209 -14.69 11.99 -2.76
C LYS A 209 -13.96 11.43 -1.55
N LEU A 210 -13.00 12.20 -1.06
CA LEU A 210 -12.40 12.03 0.26
C LEU A 210 -13.19 12.89 1.25
N LEU A 211 -13.76 12.25 2.26
CA LEU A 211 -14.57 12.88 3.30
C LEU A 211 -13.83 12.83 4.63
N ARG A 212 -13.91 13.93 5.38
CA ARG A 212 -13.48 14.00 6.76
C ARG A 212 -14.50 13.31 7.68
N PRO A 213 -14.13 13.00 8.94
CA PRO A 213 -15.06 12.40 9.90
C PRO A 213 -16.28 13.28 10.23
N ASP A 214 -16.21 14.60 10.03
CA ASP A 214 -17.36 15.51 10.13
C ASP A 214 -18.29 15.49 8.91
N GLY A 215 -18.00 14.64 7.91
CA GLY A 215 -18.77 14.50 6.68
C GLY A 215 -18.49 15.56 5.61
N LYS A 216 -17.63 16.55 5.89
CA LYS A 216 -17.25 17.54 4.88
C LYS A 216 -16.23 16.96 3.89
N ILE A 217 -16.32 17.39 2.64
CA ILE A 217 -15.40 17.00 1.57
C ILE A 217 -14.02 17.62 1.85
N ALA A 218 -13.00 16.77 1.92
CA ALA A 218 -11.60 17.19 1.94
C ALA A 218 -11.05 17.36 0.51
N ASP A 219 -11.38 16.41 -0.38
CA ASP A 219 -10.91 16.42 -1.77
C ASP A 219 -11.81 15.56 -2.67
N SER A 220 -11.69 15.72 -3.98
CA SER A 220 -12.44 14.93 -4.95
C SER A 220 -11.72 14.82 -6.28
N VAL A 221 -11.96 13.73 -6.99
CA VAL A 221 -11.51 13.52 -8.38
C VAL A 221 -12.67 12.99 -9.20
N LYS A 222 -12.77 13.45 -10.45
CA LYS A 222 -13.68 12.92 -11.46
C LYS A 222 -12.87 12.63 -12.71
N TYR A 223 -13.18 11.52 -13.37
CA TYR A 223 -12.59 11.16 -14.65
C TYR A 223 -13.68 10.59 -15.58
N GLU A 224 -13.38 10.63 -16.86
CA GLU A 224 -14.23 10.03 -17.90
C GLU A 224 -13.66 8.66 -18.28
N LYS A 225 -13.52 8.35 -19.57
CA LYS A 225 -13.11 7.03 -20.02
C LYS A 225 -11.66 6.76 -19.65
N ALA A 226 -11.43 5.78 -18.79
CA ALA A 226 -10.12 5.33 -18.37
C ALA A 226 -9.42 4.54 -19.49
N PRO A 227 -8.27 5.01 -20.00
CA PRO A 227 -7.45 4.21 -20.90
C PRO A 227 -6.83 3.03 -20.13
N ARG A 228 -6.85 1.85 -20.75
CA ARG A 228 -6.23 0.67 -20.17
C ARG A 228 -4.74 0.88 -19.91
N GLY A 229 -4.28 0.42 -18.75
CA GLY A 229 -2.90 0.48 -18.29
C GLY A 229 -2.42 1.87 -17.86
N LYS A 230 -3.31 2.88 -17.77
CA LYS A 230 -2.95 4.25 -17.44
C LYS A 230 -3.57 4.70 -16.12
N SER A 231 -2.78 5.39 -15.31
CA SER A 231 -3.27 6.06 -14.12
C SER A 231 -3.69 7.50 -14.41
N TYR A 232 -4.63 8.01 -13.64
CA TYR A 232 -5.03 9.40 -13.65
C TYR A 232 -4.33 10.11 -12.51
N ASN A 233 -3.57 11.14 -12.83
CA ASN A 233 -2.57 11.74 -11.96
C ASN A 233 -2.99 13.17 -11.63
N ARG A 234 -2.94 13.53 -10.34
CA ARG A 234 -2.97 14.93 -9.93
C ARG A 234 -1.73 15.64 -10.47
N PRO A 235 -1.83 16.87 -10.99
CA PRO A 235 -0.66 17.69 -11.29
C PRO A 235 0.29 17.79 -10.08
N LEU A 236 1.60 17.82 -10.35
CA LEU A 236 2.53 18.32 -9.35
C LEU A 236 2.22 19.80 -9.10
N LEU A 237 1.85 20.13 -7.86
CA LEU A 237 1.71 21.52 -7.43
C LEU A 237 3.11 22.02 -7.12
N ASP A 238 3.72 22.75 -8.07
CA ASP A 238 4.92 23.53 -7.80
C ASP A 238 4.54 24.65 -6.82
N ASN A 239 4.82 24.43 -5.53
CA ASN A 239 4.94 25.43 -4.46
C ASN A 239 3.70 26.32 -4.19
N ASP A 240 3.01 26.04 -3.07
CA ASP A 240 2.15 26.93 -2.26
C ASP A 240 1.04 27.80 -2.89
N ASN A 241 0.88 27.86 -4.22
CA ASN A 241 -0.21 28.58 -4.86
C ASN A 241 -1.31 27.61 -5.33
N LEU A 242 -2.18 27.26 -4.39
CA LEU A 242 -3.55 26.85 -4.69
C LEU A 242 -4.32 28.11 -5.12
N THR A 243 -4.41 28.45 -6.43
CA THR A 243 -5.56 29.19 -7.03
C THR A 243 -5.38 29.61 -8.50
N ASP A 244 -4.28 29.30 -9.17
CA ASP A 244 -4.12 29.67 -10.57
C ASP A 244 -5.15 28.89 -11.41
N ALA A 245 -5.97 29.60 -12.19
CA ALA A 245 -6.84 29.03 -13.22
C ALA A 245 -6.07 28.25 -14.33
N ASN A 246 -4.75 28.15 -14.21
CA ASN A 246 -3.82 27.42 -15.07
C ASN A 246 -3.12 26.26 -14.33
N SER A 247 -3.51 25.90 -13.10
CA SER A 247 -3.06 24.65 -12.48
C SER A 247 -3.40 23.48 -13.42
N PRO A 248 -2.45 22.59 -13.75
CA PRO A 248 -2.71 21.58 -14.76
C PRO A 248 -3.87 20.72 -14.29
N GLU A 249 -4.89 20.55 -15.14
CA GLU A 249 -5.93 19.58 -14.84
C GLU A 249 -5.30 18.19 -14.67
N TRP A 250 -5.99 17.31 -13.96
CA TRP A 250 -5.58 15.92 -13.84
C TRP A 250 -5.27 15.31 -15.22
N PHE A 251 -4.28 14.44 -15.31
CA PHE A 251 -3.82 13.91 -16.59
C PHE A 251 -3.64 12.39 -16.57
N TRP A 252 -3.84 11.75 -17.72
CA TRP A 252 -3.56 10.32 -17.88
C TRP A 252 -2.08 10.07 -18.15
N SER A 253 -1.47 9.17 -17.37
CA SER A 253 -0.07 8.77 -17.50
C SER A 253 0.05 7.28 -17.78
N SER A 254 0.99 6.89 -18.64
CA SER A 254 1.43 5.50 -18.77
C SER A 254 2.50 5.12 -17.74
N VAL A 255 3.02 6.09 -17.00
CA VAL A 255 3.98 5.88 -15.92
C VAL A 255 3.20 5.87 -14.62
N LEU A 256 3.08 4.69 -14.02
CA LEU A 256 2.41 4.50 -12.74
C LEU A 256 3.38 4.88 -11.61
N THR A 257 2.92 5.69 -10.65
CA THR A 257 3.77 6.18 -9.54
C THR A 257 3.27 5.81 -8.13
N PRO A 258 2.80 4.57 -7.88
CA PRO A 258 2.32 4.19 -6.55
C PRO A 258 3.44 4.30 -5.50
N GLY A 259 3.16 5.03 -4.43
CA GLY A 259 4.07 5.31 -3.33
C GLY A 259 5.05 6.45 -3.60
N MET A 260 4.94 7.15 -4.73
CA MET A 260 5.92 8.14 -5.20
C MET A 260 5.23 9.39 -5.77
N ALA A 261 6.00 10.47 -5.95
CA ALA A 261 5.49 11.67 -6.60
C ALA A 261 5.18 11.42 -8.09
N ASN A 262 4.06 11.96 -8.56
CA ASN A 262 3.64 11.87 -9.97
C ASN A 262 4.69 12.52 -10.88
N ILE A 263 4.81 12.03 -12.12
CA ILE A 263 5.73 12.61 -13.11
C ILE A 263 4.91 13.38 -14.15
N SER A 264 5.07 14.70 -14.19
CA SER A 264 4.38 15.55 -15.17
C SER A 264 4.89 15.29 -16.59
N PRO A 265 4.02 15.23 -17.61
CA PRO A 265 4.43 15.03 -19.01
C PRO A 265 5.30 16.18 -19.55
N VAL A 266 5.23 17.37 -18.96
CA VAL A 266 6.06 18.53 -19.35
C VAL A 266 7.54 18.29 -19.06
N VAL A 267 7.86 17.57 -17.98
CA VAL A 267 9.25 17.23 -17.60
C VAL A 267 9.88 16.30 -18.64
N PHE A 268 9.07 15.42 -19.26
CA PHE A 268 9.52 14.55 -20.34
C PHE A 268 9.87 15.35 -21.61
N SER A 269 9.12 16.41 -21.91
CA SER A 269 9.37 17.28 -23.06
C SER A 269 10.64 18.13 -22.91
N ALA A 270 11.01 18.53 -21.69
CA ALA A 270 12.18 19.39 -21.47
C ALA A 270 13.52 18.63 -21.59
N GLU A 271 13.62 17.42 -21.00
CA GLU A 271 14.85 16.61 -21.11
C GLU A 271 15.08 16.04 -22.52
N GLU A 272 14.02 15.72 -23.27
CA GLU A 272 14.14 15.29 -24.66
C GLU A 272 14.45 16.46 -25.61
N ALA A 273 13.88 17.65 -25.37
CA ALA A 273 14.17 18.85 -26.17
C ALA A 273 15.62 19.34 -25.99
N VAL A 274 16.17 19.28 -24.77
CA VAL A 274 17.56 19.66 -24.50
C VAL A 274 18.54 18.69 -25.17
N LYS A 275 18.26 17.37 -25.15
CA LYS A 275 19.10 16.37 -25.84
C LYS A 275 19.08 16.52 -27.37
N GLN A 276 17.93 16.83 -27.96
CA GLN A 276 17.83 17.06 -29.40
C GLN A 276 18.50 18.37 -29.84
N THR A 277 18.50 19.39 -28.98
CA THR A 277 19.16 20.68 -29.27
C THR A 277 20.69 20.58 -29.16
N GLU A 278 21.21 19.80 -28.20
CA GLU A 278 22.66 19.57 -28.06
C GLU A 278 23.24 18.66 -29.16
N GLU A 279 22.52 17.62 -29.60
CA GLU A 279 22.95 16.78 -30.74
C GLU A 279 22.92 17.54 -32.07
N GLN A 280 21.97 18.45 -32.27
CA GLN A 280 21.91 19.29 -33.48
C GLN A 280 22.99 20.39 -33.47
N LYS A 281 23.32 20.96 -32.30
CA LYS A 281 24.41 21.94 -32.14
C LYS A 281 25.79 21.28 -32.29
N ALA A 282 25.95 20.03 -31.83
CA ALA A 282 27.16 19.24 -32.03
C ALA A 282 27.36 18.79 -33.50
N LYS A 283 26.28 18.66 -34.28
CA LYS A 283 26.36 18.33 -35.72
C LYS A 283 26.65 19.51 -36.65
N PHE A 284 26.55 20.75 -36.18
CA PHE A 284 26.75 21.94 -37.01
C PHE A 284 28.08 22.67 -36.77
N THR A 285 28.94 22.17 -35.87
CA THR A 285 30.16 22.89 -35.47
C THR A 285 31.48 22.18 -35.82
N GLU A 286 31.49 21.28 -36.81
CA GLU A 286 32.75 20.75 -37.38
C GLU A 286 32.77 20.82 -38.91
N GLU A 287 33.05 22.01 -39.45
CA GLU A 287 33.84 22.14 -40.68
C GLU A 287 34.44 23.57 -40.77
N PRO A 288 35.75 23.77 -40.52
CA PRO A 288 36.39 25.02 -40.88
C PRO A 288 36.79 25.00 -42.36
N LEU A 289 36.19 25.91 -43.13
CA LEU A 289 36.61 26.30 -44.48
C LEU A 289 38.14 26.43 -44.59
N LYS A 290 38.76 25.67 -45.51
CA LYS A 290 40.01 26.08 -46.18
C LYS A 290 39.93 25.82 -47.69
N ARG A 291 39.94 26.92 -48.45
CA ARG A 291 40.22 27.04 -49.90
C ARG A 291 41.73 26.72 -50.11
N GLU A 292 42.31 26.13 -51.17
CA GLU A 292 42.22 26.12 -52.65
C GLU A 292 43.17 24.98 -53.17
N PRO A 293 43.59 24.86 -54.47
CA PRO A 293 42.86 24.69 -55.73
C PRO A 293 43.29 23.42 -56.54
N ALA A 294 42.66 23.23 -57.70
CA ALA A 294 42.65 22.05 -58.58
C ALA A 294 43.98 21.57 -59.20
N LEU A 295 44.09 20.26 -59.51
CA LEU A 295 44.81 19.70 -60.68
C LEU A 295 44.48 18.21 -60.96
N LYS A 296 43.77 17.99 -62.08
CA LYS A 296 44.01 17.02 -63.18
C LYS A 296 44.61 15.63 -62.88
N TYR A 297 43.88 14.54 -63.22
CA TYR A 297 44.24 13.51 -64.22
C TYR A 297 43.11 12.45 -64.29
N GLY A 298 42.75 12.03 -65.50
CA GLY A 298 41.66 11.09 -65.79
C GLY A 298 42.09 9.64 -66.01
N LEU A 299 41.28 8.95 -66.83
CA LEU A 299 41.21 7.50 -67.15
C LEU A 299 40.44 6.68 -66.10
N GLY A 300 39.47 5.84 -66.44
CA GLY A 300 38.98 5.37 -67.73
C GLY A 300 37.85 4.36 -67.48
N ALA A 301 36.90 4.32 -68.40
CA ALA A 301 35.69 3.49 -68.41
C ALA A 301 35.93 1.98 -68.33
N ILE A 302 35.00 1.20 -67.76
CA ILE A 302 34.40 -0.01 -68.38
C ILE A 302 32.96 -0.22 -67.84
N LYS A 303 32.02 -0.49 -68.76
CA LYS A 303 30.62 -0.88 -68.55
C LYS A 303 30.47 -2.41 -68.72
N GLU A 304 29.46 -2.96 -68.04
CA GLU A 304 28.62 -4.13 -68.44
C GLU A 304 29.05 -5.57 -68.04
N GLN A 305 28.32 -6.20 -67.10
CA GLN A 305 27.48 -7.40 -67.34
C GLN A 305 26.81 -7.96 -66.05
N VAL A 306 25.47 -8.06 -66.15
CA VAL A 306 24.44 -8.92 -65.51
C VAL A 306 24.85 -10.02 -64.50
N HIS A 307 24.28 -10.02 -63.28
CA HIS A 307 23.43 -11.11 -62.72
C HIS A 307 22.84 -10.74 -61.34
N PHE A 308 21.50 -10.82 -61.19
CA PHE A 308 20.81 -10.82 -59.90
C PHE A 308 20.53 -12.27 -59.46
N PRO A 309 20.70 -12.59 -58.17
CA PRO A 309 19.71 -13.44 -57.53
C PRO A 309 19.10 -12.77 -56.30
N GLU A 310 17.78 -12.81 -56.29
CA GLU A 310 16.91 -12.40 -55.21
C GLU A 310 16.86 -13.52 -54.15
N GLN A 311 17.21 -13.20 -52.90
CA GLN A 311 16.85 -13.99 -51.72
C GLN A 311 16.55 -13.03 -50.54
N ARG A 312 15.27 -12.67 -50.38
CA ARG A 312 14.76 -12.06 -49.14
C ARG A 312 14.49 -13.16 -48.12
N ASN A 313 15.31 -13.27 -47.09
CA ASN A 313 14.97 -14.08 -45.91
C ASN A 313 13.91 -13.35 -45.05
N LYS A 314 12.71 -13.93 -44.96
CA LYS A 314 11.69 -13.54 -43.96
C LYS A 314 12.11 -14.09 -42.60
N VAL A 315 12.57 -13.22 -41.70
CA VAL A 315 12.70 -13.55 -40.27
C VAL A 315 11.30 -13.54 -39.65
N SER A 316 10.93 -14.59 -38.91
CA SER A 316 9.59 -14.67 -38.29
C SER A 316 9.45 -13.65 -37.15
N LYS A 317 8.24 -13.09 -36.97
CA LYS A 317 7.94 -12.07 -35.93
C LYS A 317 8.33 -12.52 -34.51
N SER A 318 8.28 -13.83 -34.24
CA SER A 318 8.72 -14.44 -32.98
C SER A 318 10.24 -14.37 -32.78
N GLU A 319 11.04 -14.56 -33.82
CA GLU A 319 12.51 -14.50 -33.73
C GLU A 319 13.02 -13.06 -33.55
N TRP A 320 12.32 -12.09 -34.14
CA TRP A 320 12.61 -10.67 -33.93
C TRP A 320 12.29 -10.22 -32.49
N ILE A 321 11.16 -10.70 -31.92
CA ILE A 321 10.79 -10.43 -30.50
C ILE A 321 11.78 -11.13 -29.54
N TRP A 322 12.28 -12.32 -29.88
CA TRP A 322 13.29 -13.03 -29.10
C TRP A 322 14.62 -12.29 -29.05
N LYS A 323 15.15 -11.85 -30.20
CA LYS A 323 16.42 -11.12 -30.26
C LYS A 323 16.36 -9.78 -29.51
N THR A 324 15.20 -9.11 -29.51
CA THR A 324 15.02 -7.82 -28.83
C THR A 324 14.81 -7.94 -27.33
N LYS A 325 14.05 -8.94 -26.84
CA LYS A 325 13.86 -9.15 -25.39
C LYS A 325 15.12 -9.69 -24.69
N VAL A 326 15.85 -10.61 -25.32
CA VAL A 326 17.09 -11.18 -24.76
C VAL A 326 18.20 -10.13 -24.73
N SER A 327 18.29 -9.28 -25.76
CA SER A 327 19.23 -8.15 -25.79
C SER A 327 18.97 -7.12 -24.68
N LYS A 328 17.70 -6.77 -24.42
CA LYS A 328 17.33 -5.88 -23.30
C LYS A 328 17.62 -6.49 -21.93
N PHE A 329 17.44 -7.81 -21.78
CA PHE A 329 17.76 -8.53 -20.54
C PHE A 329 19.27 -8.55 -20.25
N PHE A 330 20.12 -8.82 -21.25
CA PHE A 330 21.57 -8.76 -21.10
C PHE A 330 22.09 -7.34 -20.87
N GLY A 331 21.46 -6.33 -21.47
CA GLY A 331 21.75 -4.92 -21.19
C GLY A 331 21.43 -4.52 -19.75
N PHE A 332 20.30 -5.00 -19.21
CA PHE A 332 19.91 -4.81 -17.82
C PHE A 332 20.87 -5.55 -16.85
N TRP A 333 21.28 -6.77 -17.20
CA TRP A 333 22.24 -7.56 -16.41
C TRP A 333 23.61 -6.87 -16.30
N ASN A 334 24.16 -6.41 -17.43
CA ASN A 334 25.44 -5.68 -17.46
C ASN A 334 25.37 -4.29 -16.79
N ALA A 335 24.18 -3.71 -16.61
CA ALA A 335 23.97 -2.50 -15.85
C ALA A 335 23.88 -2.74 -14.34
N LEU A 336 23.38 -3.91 -13.92
CA LEU A 336 23.32 -4.33 -12.51
C LEU A 336 24.69 -4.69 -11.93
N GLU A 337 25.56 -5.29 -12.74
CA GLU A 337 26.89 -5.79 -12.31
C GLU A 337 27.89 -4.66 -11.99
N ARG A 338 27.58 -3.40 -12.36
CA ARG A 338 28.44 -2.22 -12.13
C ARG A 338 28.20 -1.51 -10.80
N LYS A 339 27.21 -1.94 -10.01
CA LYS A 339 27.04 -1.45 -8.64
C LYS A 339 27.43 -2.58 -7.69
N ASN A 340 28.31 -2.27 -6.73
CA ASN A 340 28.93 -3.20 -5.78
C ASN A 340 27.87 -3.83 -4.84
N MET A 341 27.02 -4.69 -5.38
CA MET A 341 25.84 -5.24 -4.72
C MET A 341 26.23 -6.45 -3.88
N PRO A 342 25.65 -6.63 -2.68
CA PRO A 342 25.94 -7.80 -1.87
C PRO A 342 25.55 -9.10 -2.60
N VAL A 343 26.40 -10.12 -2.51
CA VAL A 343 26.27 -11.42 -3.21
C VAL A 343 24.89 -12.09 -2.98
N PHE A 344 24.25 -11.83 -1.83
CA PHE A 344 22.92 -12.37 -1.52
C PHE A 344 21.79 -11.77 -2.37
N VAL A 345 21.93 -10.53 -2.86
CA VAL A 345 20.95 -9.89 -3.75
C VAL A 345 21.03 -10.49 -5.16
N ILE A 346 22.25 -10.81 -5.62
CA ILE A 346 22.49 -11.52 -6.90
C ILE A 346 21.87 -12.93 -6.84
N ALA A 347 22.04 -13.64 -5.72
CA ALA A 347 21.44 -14.96 -5.52
C ALA A 347 19.90 -14.93 -5.51
N LEU A 348 19.29 -13.88 -4.93
CA LEU A 348 17.84 -13.70 -4.90
C LEU A 348 17.26 -13.47 -6.31
N VAL A 349 17.93 -12.67 -7.14
CA VAL A 349 17.53 -12.41 -8.52
C VAL A 349 17.68 -13.68 -9.37
N VAL A 350 18.77 -14.43 -9.23
CA VAL A 350 18.94 -15.71 -9.93
C VAL A 350 17.86 -16.72 -9.52
N ALA A 351 17.50 -16.79 -8.24
CA ALA A 351 16.46 -17.68 -7.75
C ALA A 351 15.06 -17.36 -8.34
N LEU A 352 14.70 -16.07 -8.42
CA LEU A 352 13.41 -15.61 -8.95
C LEU A 352 13.24 -15.91 -10.45
N PHE A 353 14.34 -15.91 -11.22
CA PHE A 353 14.30 -16.20 -12.65
C PHE A 353 14.63 -17.66 -13.01
N SER A 354 15.17 -18.45 -12.08
CA SER A 354 15.51 -19.87 -12.31
C SER A 354 14.27 -20.76 -12.57
N GLY A 355 13.15 -20.49 -11.90
CA GLY A 355 11.90 -21.26 -12.06
C GLY A 355 11.31 -21.14 -13.47
N THR A 356 11.38 -19.96 -14.07
CA THR A 356 10.93 -19.71 -15.44
C THR A 356 11.85 -20.34 -16.49
N ILE A 357 13.16 -20.39 -16.24
CA ILE A 357 14.14 -21.00 -17.15
C ILE A 357 14.00 -22.53 -17.18
N ILE A 358 13.75 -23.17 -16.04
CA ILE A 358 13.55 -24.62 -15.93
C ILE A 358 12.23 -25.08 -16.59
N LEU A 359 11.15 -24.30 -16.47
CA LEU A 359 9.86 -24.57 -17.13
C LEU A 359 9.94 -24.46 -18.67
N ILE A 360 10.80 -23.56 -19.17
CA ILE A 360 10.98 -23.34 -20.62
C ILE A 360 11.89 -24.42 -21.23
N LEU A 361 12.92 -24.89 -20.51
CA LEU A 361 13.77 -26.00 -20.97
C LEU A 361 13.00 -27.33 -21.04
N LYS A 362 12.10 -27.62 -20.08
CA LYS A 362 11.23 -28.80 -20.14
C LYS A 362 10.24 -28.79 -21.31
N ARG A 363 9.82 -27.60 -21.77
CA ARG A 363 8.87 -27.46 -22.90
C ARG A 363 9.53 -27.67 -24.27
N LYS A 364 10.84 -27.40 -24.38
CA LYS A 364 11.61 -27.55 -25.61
C LYS A 364 12.08 -28.99 -25.87
N ILE A 365 12.24 -29.80 -24.82
CA ILE A 365 12.61 -31.23 -24.93
C ILE A 365 11.41 -32.10 -25.36
N LYS A 366 10.16 -31.62 -25.20
CA LYS A 366 8.95 -32.38 -25.56
C LYS A 366 8.48 -32.17 -27.02
N THR A 367 9.17 -31.31 -27.77
CA THR A 367 8.83 -30.96 -29.16
C THR A 367 10.01 -31.13 -30.11
N SER A 368 11.00 -31.94 -29.75
CA SER A 368 12.11 -32.33 -30.63
C SER A 368 12.23 -33.83 -30.73
#